data_AF-A0A497Q675-F1
#
_entry.id   AF-A0A497Q675-F1
#
_cell.length_a   1.000
_cell.length_b   1.000
_cell.length_c   1.000
_cell.angle_alpha   90.00
_cell.angle_beta   90.00
_cell.angle_gamma   90.00
#
_symmetry.space_group_name_H-M   'P 1'
#
loop_
_entity.id
_entity.type
_entity.pdbx_description
1 polymer ?
#
loop_
_entity_poly.entity_id
_entity_poly.type
_entity_poly.pdbx_seq_one_letter_code
_entity_poly.pdbx_strand_id
1 'polypeptide(L)'
;MQWQVHEDDTLSFIVEVEGFARVFDPSNTSIWTDTAAPYWYLNGSSFTVRVNDLPSLVSDFTSDSFANHVIEHTKSSLTSPVVLVNGTELPNEECLFLNELISHSILPVGGWNKLDELYPDVPVSMYQCNTYLSSMNSSTFSIGHRAYNIDAGQGWNAIVNMSTGIPIQATVWASRYYGSSWFSYSVTAILISG
;
A
#
# COMPACT_ATOMS: atom_id res chain seq x y z
N MET A 1 -16.73 11.64 11.69
CA MET A 1 -15.81 10.55 11.38
C MET A 1 -15.86 9.57 12.54
N GLN A 2 -15.91 8.27 12.28
CA GLN A 2 -15.87 7.23 13.30
C GLN A 2 -15.21 5.98 12.73
N TRP A 3 -14.62 5.13 13.56
CA TRP A 3 -14.20 3.81 13.12
C TRP A 3 -15.41 2.89 12.97
N GLN A 4 -15.51 2.21 11.83
CA GLN A 4 -16.51 1.16 11.61
C GLN A 4 -15.93 -0.24 11.79
N VAL A 5 -14.62 -0.38 11.55
CA VAL A 5 -13.81 -1.50 12.03
C VAL A 5 -13.67 -1.44 13.54
N HIS A 6 -13.48 -2.60 14.16
CA HIS A 6 -13.24 -2.76 15.58
C HIS A 6 -11.89 -3.43 15.80
N GLU A 7 -11.33 -3.23 16.99
CA GLU A 7 -10.22 -4.06 17.45
C GLU A 7 -10.63 -5.54 17.44
N ASP A 8 -9.66 -6.40 17.18
CA ASP A 8 -9.81 -7.85 16.95
C ASP A 8 -10.48 -8.27 15.64
N ASP A 9 -10.99 -7.33 14.81
CA ASP A 9 -11.45 -7.66 13.47
C ASP A 9 -10.30 -8.25 12.63
N THR A 10 -10.60 -9.30 11.87
CA THR A 10 -9.63 -9.99 11.02
C THR A 10 -9.94 -9.75 9.55
N LEU A 11 -8.92 -9.33 8.79
CA LEU A 11 -9.02 -9.04 7.36
C LEU A 11 -8.06 -9.95 6.60
N SER A 12 -8.58 -10.69 5.62
CA SER A 12 -7.80 -11.64 4.82
C SER A 12 -7.67 -11.16 3.38
N PHE A 13 -6.45 -11.26 2.85
CA PHE A 13 -6.09 -10.75 1.53
C PHE A 13 -5.38 -11.81 0.69
N ILE A 14 -5.55 -11.73 -0.63
CA ILE A 14 -4.70 -12.40 -1.61
C ILE A 14 -3.73 -11.39 -2.21
N VAL A 15 -2.52 -11.83 -2.55
CA VAL A 15 -1.48 -11.00 -3.13
C VAL A 15 -1.35 -11.24 -4.63
N GLU A 16 -1.31 -10.17 -5.40
CA GLU A 16 -0.93 -10.17 -6.81
C GLU A 16 0.36 -9.38 -7.00
N VAL A 17 1.30 -9.93 -7.77
CA VAL A 17 2.58 -9.27 -8.06
C VAL A 17 2.77 -9.14 -9.55
N GLU A 18 2.98 -7.91 -9.99
CA GLU A 18 3.28 -7.58 -11.37
C GLU A 18 4.60 -6.81 -11.45
N GLY A 19 5.29 -6.93 -12.58
CA GLY A 19 6.49 -6.17 -12.85
C GLY A 19 7.60 -6.94 -13.52
N PHE A 20 8.81 -6.41 -13.40
CA PHE A 20 10.03 -6.99 -13.90
C PHE A 20 11.24 -6.50 -13.10
N ALA A 21 12.33 -7.25 -13.21
CA ALA A 21 13.68 -6.75 -13.00
C ALA A 21 14.48 -6.92 -14.30
N ARG A 22 15.37 -5.99 -14.60
CA ARG A 22 16.22 -5.98 -15.79
C ARG A 22 17.63 -5.67 -15.39
N VAL A 23 18.58 -6.38 -15.99
CA VAL A 23 20.01 -6.09 -15.84
C VAL A 23 20.57 -5.78 -17.22
N PHE A 24 21.31 -4.68 -17.31
CA PHE A 24 22.04 -4.29 -18.51
C PHE A 24 23.17 -5.30 -18.74
N ASP A 25 23.12 -5.97 -19.89
CA ASP A 25 24.11 -6.93 -20.32
C ASP A 25 24.54 -6.61 -21.77
N PRO A 26 25.66 -5.89 -21.96
CA PRO A 26 26.12 -5.50 -23.29
C PRO A 26 26.67 -6.69 -24.10
N SER A 27 26.80 -7.87 -23.49
CA SER A 27 27.29 -9.08 -24.16
C SER A 27 26.17 -9.93 -24.77
N ASN A 28 24.91 -9.63 -24.46
CA ASN A 28 23.73 -10.32 -24.96
C ASN A 28 23.14 -9.60 -26.20
N THR A 29 22.39 -10.34 -27.03
CA THR A 29 21.75 -9.78 -28.24
C THR A 29 20.62 -8.81 -27.91
N SER A 30 19.98 -8.99 -26.75
CA SER A 30 19.15 -7.98 -26.09
C SER A 30 20.01 -7.25 -25.06
N ILE A 31 20.07 -5.92 -25.16
CA ILE A 31 20.82 -5.04 -24.23
C ILE A 31 20.39 -5.26 -22.76
N TRP A 32 19.18 -5.79 -22.55
CA TRP A 32 18.61 -6.11 -21.24
C TRP A 32 18.34 -7.60 -21.10
N THR A 33 18.67 -8.14 -19.94
CA THR A 33 18.23 -9.45 -19.49
C THR A 33 17.12 -9.28 -18.45
N ASP A 34 15.91 -9.71 -18.81
CA ASP A 34 14.73 -9.62 -17.95
C ASP A 34 14.68 -10.83 -16.99
N THR A 35 14.40 -10.55 -15.72
CA THR A 35 14.19 -11.52 -14.64
C THR A 35 12.87 -11.24 -13.93
N ALA A 36 12.49 -12.15 -13.02
CA ALA A 36 11.27 -12.00 -12.22
C ALA A 36 11.30 -10.71 -11.38
N ALA A 37 10.15 -10.07 -11.25
CA ALA A 37 9.97 -8.88 -10.43
C ALA A 37 10.40 -9.11 -8.97
N PRO A 38 10.83 -8.09 -8.23
CA PRO A 38 10.88 -8.17 -6.77
C PRO A 38 9.57 -8.73 -6.20
N TYR A 39 9.67 -9.56 -5.16
CA TYR A 39 8.53 -10.21 -4.50
C TYR A 39 7.68 -11.17 -5.37
N TRP A 40 8.14 -11.56 -6.57
CA TRP A 40 7.41 -12.46 -7.47
C TRP A 40 6.86 -13.74 -6.80
N TYR A 41 7.55 -14.23 -5.76
CA TYR A 41 7.17 -15.44 -5.02
C TYR A 41 5.93 -15.26 -4.14
N LEU A 42 5.52 -14.01 -3.85
CA LEU A 42 4.27 -13.70 -3.14
C LEU A 42 3.04 -13.79 -4.05
N ASN A 43 3.20 -13.91 -5.36
CA ASN A 43 2.06 -13.91 -6.27
C ASN A 43 1.12 -15.10 -6.00
N GLY A 44 -0.16 -14.82 -5.75
CA GLY A 44 -1.19 -15.77 -5.34
C GLY A 44 -1.14 -16.20 -3.87
N SER A 45 -0.18 -15.70 -3.08
CA SER A 45 -0.12 -15.96 -1.63
C SER A 45 -1.27 -15.29 -0.89
N SER A 46 -1.58 -15.75 0.31
CA SER A 46 -2.59 -15.14 1.17
C SER A 46 -2.03 -14.82 2.55
N PHE A 47 -2.61 -13.79 3.16
CA PHE A 47 -2.28 -13.38 4.52
C PHE A 47 -3.51 -12.81 5.23
N THR A 48 -3.46 -12.86 6.56
CA THR A 48 -4.49 -12.28 7.42
C THR A 48 -3.84 -11.30 8.38
N VAL A 49 -4.50 -10.16 8.55
CA VAL A 49 -4.16 -9.19 9.59
C VAL A 49 -5.29 -9.12 10.61
N ARG A 50 -4.94 -8.76 11.84
CA ARG A 50 -5.89 -8.39 12.88
C ARG A 50 -5.72 -6.91 13.20
N VAL A 51 -6.83 -6.19 13.32
CA VAL A 51 -6.85 -4.82 13.82
C VAL A 51 -6.55 -4.85 15.32
N ASN A 52 -5.50 -4.16 15.76
CA ASN A 52 -5.07 -4.18 17.16
C ASN A 52 -5.23 -2.84 17.87
N ASP A 53 -5.12 -1.73 17.13
CA ASP A 53 -5.14 -0.39 17.70
C ASP A 53 -5.78 0.58 16.69
N LEU A 54 -6.67 1.43 17.17
CA LEU A 54 -7.36 2.42 16.35
C LEU A 54 -7.17 3.79 17.00
N PRO A 55 -6.48 4.73 16.33
CA PRO A 55 -6.13 6.00 16.93
C PRO A 55 -7.39 6.84 17.16
N SER A 56 -7.36 7.66 18.22
CA SER A 56 -8.47 8.55 18.56
C SER A 56 -8.72 9.57 17.45
N LEU A 57 -9.98 9.75 17.07
CA LEU A 57 -10.35 10.74 16.07
C LEU A 57 -10.64 12.09 16.74
N VAL A 58 -9.83 13.10 16.45
CA VAL A 58 -10.05 14.48 16.90
C VAL A 58 -10.68 15.32 15.79
N SER A 59 -11.35 16.41 16.16
CA SER A 59 -12.13 17.24 15.24
C SER A 59 -11.30 18.31 14.49
N ASP A 60 -10.09 18.57 14.95
CA ASP A 60 -9.24 19.71 14.58
C ASP A 60 -7.95 19.29 13.85
N PHE A 61 -7.99 18.14 13.17
CA PHE A 61 -6.86 17.71 12.34
C PHE A 61 -6.46 18.77 11.30
N THR A 62 -5.16 19.03 11.24
CA THR A 62 -4.44 19.53 10.06
C THR A 62 -3.97 18.36 9.21
N SER A 63 -3.62 18.59 7.94
CA SER A 63 -3.09 17.55 7.04
C SER A 63 -1.92 16.77 7.65
N ASP A 64 -0.93 17.47 8.21
CA ASP A 64 0.24 16.83 8.83
C ASP A 64 -0.12 16.00 10.07
N SER A 65 -1.01 16.53 10.92
CA SER A 65 -1.46 15.78 12.10
C SER A 65 -2.32 14.58 11.72
N PHE A 66 -3.11 14.67 10.65
CA PHE A 66 -3.91 13.56 10.14
C PHE A 66 -3.02 12.46 9.57
N ALA A 67 -2.04 12.81 8.74
CA ALA A 67 -1.09 11.85 8.21
C ALA A 67 -0.36 11.11 9.33
N ASN A 68 0.24 11.83 10.28
CA ASN A 68 1.01 11.21 11.36
C ASN A 68 0.15 10.41 12.36
N HIS A 69 -1.05 10.89 12.70
CA HIS A 69 -1.87 10.27 13.75
C HIS A 69 -2.82 9.19 13.22
N VAL A 70 -3.26 9.32 11.96
CA VAL A 70 -4.25 8.41 11.36
C VAL A 70 -3.61 7.56 10.28
N ILE A 71 -2.92 8.13 9.28
CA ILE A 71 -2.38 7.34 8.16
C ILE A 71 -1.23 6.44 8.64
N GLU A 72 -0.16 7.04 9.16
CA GLU A 72 1.08 6.37 9.56
C GLU A 72 0.95 5.53 10.85
N HIS A 73 -0.19 5.63 11.55
CA HIS A 73 -0.44 4.82 12.73
C HIS A 73 -0.63 3.34 12.31
N THR A 74 0.17 2.46 12.90
CA THR A 74 0.07 1.01 12.68
C THR A 74 -1.17 0.47 13.38
N LYS A 75 -2.21 0.15 12.60
CA LYS A 75 -3.52 -0.28 13.11
C LYS A 75 -3.65 -1.80 13.22
N SER A 76 -2.80 -2.54 12.50
CA SER A 76 -2.93 -3.98 12.36
C SER A 76 -1.62 -4.73 12.62
N SER A 77 -1.71 -6.04 12.79
CA SER A 77 -0.57 -6.96 12.72
C SER A 77 -0.92 -8.21 11.92
N LEU A 78 0.07 -8.80 11.25
CA LEU A 78 -0.06 -10.16 10.71
C LEU A 78 -0.40 -11.15 11.84
N THR A 79 -1.42 -11.97 11.64
CA THR A 79 -1.84 -13.01 12.61
C THR A 79 -1.07 -14.31 12.46
N SER A 80 -0.48 -14.53 11.28
CA SER A 80 0.25 -15.75 10.92
C SER A 80 1.29 -15.44 9.84
N PRO A 81 2.25 -16.36 9.62
CA PRO A 81 3.08 -16.37 8.42
C PRO A 81 2.25 -16.20 7.13
N VAL A 82 2.86 -15.57 6.13
CA VAL A 82 2.26 -15.49 4.80
C VAL A 82 2.36 -16.87 4.15
N VAL A 83 1.23 -17.40 3.70
CA VAL A 83 1.17 -18.73 3.09
C VAL A 83 1.29 -18.59 1.58
N LEU A 84 2.38 -19.09 1.03
CA LEU A 84 2.62 -19.13 -0.41
C LEU A 84 1.71 -20.12 -1.11
N VAL A 85 1.55 -19.97 -2.42
CA VAL A 85 0.74 -20.89 -3.27
C VAL A 85 1.21 -22.34 -3.16
N ASN A 86 2.51 -22.55 -2.95
CA ASN A 86 3.09 -23.88 -2.77
C ASN A 86 2.97 -24.43 -1.32
N GLY A 87 2.28 -23.71 -0.43
CA GLY A 87 2.10 -24.07 0.99
C GLY A 87 3.30 -23.75 1.89
N THR A 88 4.34 -23.10 1.37
CA THR A 88 5.46 -22.64 2.20
C THR A 88 5.05 -21.42 3.00
N GLU A 89 5.44 -21.37 4.27
CA GLU A 89 5.23 -20.24 5.15
C GLU A 89 6.44 -19.30 5.10
N LEU A 90 6.18 -18.01 4.89
CA LEU A 90 7.21 -16.97 4.99
C LEU A 90 7.18 -16.30 6.37
N PRO A 91 8.34 -16.07 7.01
CA PRO A 91 8.42 -15.32 8.24
C PRO A 91 7.77 -13.93 8.10
N ASN A 92 7.01 -13.52 9.13
CA ASN A 92 6.32 -12.24 9.15
C ASN A 92 7.24 -11.04 8.90
N GLU A 93 8.49 -11.14 9.37
CA GLU A 93 9.51 -10.08 9.24
C GLU A 93 9.80 -9.70 7.78
N GLU A 94 9.69 -10.66 6.86
CA GLU A 94 9.92 -10.42 5.43
C GLU A 94 8.72 -9.74 4.75
N CYS A 95 7.56 -9.73 5.40
CA CYS A 95 6.29 -9.28 4.87
C CYS A 95 5.67 -8.13 5.69
N LEU A 96 6.44 -7.48 6.57
CA LEU A 96 5.95 -6.35 7.39
C LEU A 96 5.37 -5.22 6.55
N PHE A 97 5.89 -5.01 5.34
CA PHE A 97 5.37 -4.00 4.41
C PHE A 97 3.91 -4.26 4.01
N LEU A 98 3.45 -5.52 3.97
CA LEU A 98 2.05 -5.85 3.71
C LEU A 98 1.17 -5.37 4.86
N ASN A 99 1.63 -5.56 6.10
CA ASN A 99 0.91 -5.06 7.26
C ASN A 99 0.87 -3.53 7.31
N GLU A 100 1.99 -2.88 7.00
CA GLU A 100 2.07 -1.42 6.90
C GLU A 100 1.11 -0.90 5.82
N LEU A 101 1.13 -1.51 4.64
CA LEU A 101 0.23 -1.19 3.54
C LEU A 101 -1.25 -1.28 3.97
N ILE A 102 -1.66 -2.37 4.61
CA ILE A 102 -3.04 -2.50 5.09
C ILE A 102 -3.35 -1.50 6.21
N SER A 103 -2.43 -1.30 7.16
CA SER A 103 -2.58 -0.32 8.25
C SER A 103 -2.80 1.09 7.73
N HIS A 104 -2.01 1.55 6.75
CA HIS A 104 -2.17 2.86 6.12
C HIS A 104 -3.51 3.00 5.37
N SER A 105 -4.08 1.88 4.96
CA SER A 105 -5.26 1.84 4.09
C SER A 105 -6.59 1.70 4.84
N ILE A 106 -6.58 1.48 6.15
CA ILE A 106 -7.79 1.48 6.99
C ILE A 106 -8.12 2.91 7.41
N LEU A 107 -9.33 3.38 7.08
CA LEU A 107 -9.78 4.76 7.33
C LEU A 107 -11.04 4.82 8.20
N PRO A 108 -11.24 5.92 8.94
CA PRO A 108 -12.51 6.17 9.59
C PRO A 108 -13.59 6.48 8.53
N VAL A 109 -14.83 6.12 8.83
CA VAL A 109 -15.98 6.36 7.95
C VAL A 109 -16.66 7.70 8.23
N GLY A 110 -17.29 8.23 7.17
CA GLY A 110 -18.08 9.45 7.20
C GLY A 110 -17.23 10.73 7.11
N GLY A 111 -17.81 11.83 6.65
CA GLY A 111 -17.08 13.08 6.45
C GLY A 111 -16.00 13.00 5.37
N TRP A 112 -16.24 12.23 4.30
CA TRP A 112 -15.28 11.97 3.22
C TRP A 112 -14.72 13.23 2.55
N ASN A 113 -15.56 14.27 2.36
CA ASN A 113 -15.07 15.57 1.89
C ASN A 113 -14.01 16.16 2.82
N LYS A 114 -14.20 15.99 4.14
CA LYS A 114 -13.25 16.49 5.12
C LYS A 114 -11.98 15.65 5.14
N LEU A 115 -12.11 14.33 4.98
CA LEU A 115 -10.94 13.46 4.82
C LEU A 115 -10.14 13.87 3.59
N ASP A 116 -10.78 14.10 2.45
CA ASP A 116 -10.13 14.56 1.21
C ASP A 116 -9.34 15.86 1.41
N GLU A 117 -9.90 16.85 2.11
CA GLU A 117 -9.18 18.09 2.47
C GLU A 117 -7.94 17.87 3.35
N LEU A 118 -7.90 16.77 4.12
CA LEU A 118 -6.76 16.45 4.99
C LEU A 118 -5.62 15.79 4.23
N TYR A 119 -5.84 15.26 3.02
CA TYR A 119 -4.76 14.73 2.18
C TYR A 119 -4.08 15.90 1.46
N PRO A 120 -2.79 16.17 1.72
CA PRO A 120 -2.07 17.23 1.05
C PRO A 120 -1.79 16.81 -0.41
N ASP A 121 -2.72 17.06 -1.33
CA ASP A 121 -2.48 16.94 -2.78
C ASP A 121 -1.86 18.25 -3.29
N VAL A 122 -0.56 18.42 -3.01
CA VAL A 122 0.17 19.60 -3.45
C VAL A 122 0.61 19.37 -4.91
N PRO A 123 0.24 20.23 -5.88
CA PRO A 123 0.79 20.14 -7.22
C PRO A 123 2.30 20.39 -7.19
N VAL A 124 3.10 19.38 -7.55
CA VAL A 124 4.56 19.44 -7.40
C VAL A 124 5.28 19.82 -8.69
N SER A 125 6.43 20.47 -8.55
CA SER A 125 7.32 20.86 -9.65
C SER A 125 7.81 19.67 -10.46
N MET A 126 7.97 19.87 -11.76
CA MET A 126 7.99 18.90 -12.87
C MET A 126 8.77 17.56 -12.75
N TYR A 127 9.63 17.33 -11.74
CA TYR A 127 10.47 16.12 -11.68
C TYR A 127 10.65 15.47 -10.29
N GLN A 128 10.04 16.02 -9.23
CA GLN A 128 10.12 15.45 -7.88
C GLN A 128 8.78 15.61 -7.19
N CYS A 129 8.34 14.58 -6.47
CA CYS A 129 7.20 14.70 -5.57
C CYS A 129 7.41 13.86 -4.31
N ASN A 130 6.78 14.28 -3.22
CA ASN A 130 6.61 13.48 -2.02
C ASN A 130 5.32 13.98 -1.37
N THR A 131 4.20 13.36 -1.73
CA THR A 131 2.88 13.90 -1.41
C THR A 131 1.86 12.78 -1.29
N TYR A 132 0.86 13.00 -0.44
CA TYR A 132 -0.31 12.14 -0.40
C TYR A 132 -1.29 12.55 -1.50
N LEU A 133 -2.17 11.63 -1.86
CA LEU A 133 -3.23 11.83 -2.83
C LEU A 133 -4.51 11.20 -2.33
N SER A 134 -5.63 11.81 -2.66
CA SER A 134 -6.95 11.24 -2.45
C SER A 134 -7.87 11.56 -3.60
N SER A 135 -8.88 10.72 -3.78
CA SER A 135 -9.99 11.01 -4.68
C SER A 135 -11.21 10.21 -4.24
N MET A 136 -12.38 10.83 -4.31
CA MET A 136 -13.62 10.21 -3.90
C MET A 136 -14.47 9.81 -5.12
N ASN A 137 -15.06 8.61 -5.05
CA ASN A 137 -16.07 8.13 -5.98
C ASN A 137 -17.41 7.90 -5.23
N SER A 138 -18.40 7.29 -5.87
CA SER A 138 -19.74 7.10 -5.30
C SER A 138 -19.80 6.13 -4.11
N SER A 139 -18.92 5.12 -4.07
CA SER A 139 -18.88 4.10 -3.01
C SER A 139 -17.48 3.80 -2.48
N THR A 140 -16.46 4.39 -3.09
CA THR A 140 -15.06 4.15 -2.74
C THR A 140 -14.29 5.46 -2.57
N PHE A 141 -13.31 5.42 -1.68
CA PHE A 141 -12.38 6.51 -1.45
C PHE A 141 -10.98 5.99 -1.78
N SER A 142 -10.35 6.57 -2.80
CA SER A 142 -8.98 6.21 -3.18
C SER A 142 -8.02 7.10 -2.44
N ILE A 143 -6.97 6.52 -1.89
CA ILE A 143 -5.92 7.21 -1.15
C ILE A 143 -4.55 6.69 -1.58
N GLY A 144 -3.51 7.44 -1.25
CA GLY A 144 -2.16 6.96 -1.43
C GLY A 144 -1.10 7.97 -1.08
N HIS A 145 0.13 7.54 -1.26
CA HIS A 145 1.34 8.33 -1.16
C HIS A 145 2.20 8.04 -2.38
N ARG A 146 2.80 9.09 -2.94
CA ARG A 146 3.75 8.97 -4.04
C ARG A 146 5.00 9.78 -3.76
N ALA A 147 6.14 9.14 -3.98
CA ALA A 147 7.44 9.75 -3.98
C ALA A 147 8.14 9.49 -5.33
N TYR A 148 8.41 10.55 -6.08
CA TYR A 148 9.16 10.48 -7.34
C TYR A 148 10.42 11.34 -7.27
N ASN A 149 11.47 10.85 -7.91
CA ASN A 149 12.66 11.57 -8.35
C ASN A 149 12.85 11.34 -9.85
N ILE A 150 13.87 11.95 -10.45
CA ILE A 150 14.07 11.94 -11.91
C ILE A 150 14.21 10.53 -12.52
N ASP A 151 14.71 9.56 -11.76
CA ASP A 151 15.08 8.21 -12.18
C ASP A 151 14.45 7.10 -11.33
N ALA A 152 13.57 7.48 -10.39
CA ALA A 152 13.00 6.56 -9.43
C ALA A 152 11.64 7.04 -8.93
N GLY A 153 10.77 6.09 -8.63
CA GLY A 153 9.48 6.32 -8.01
C GLY A 153 9.15 5.20 -7.05
N GLN A 154 8.45 5.53 -5.99
CA GLN A 154 7.83 4.55 -5.11
C GLN A 154 6.60 5.16 -4.44
N GLY A 155 5.75 4.30 -3.93
CA GLY A 155 4.59 4.74 -3.19
C GLY A 155 3.65 3.60 -2.90
N TRP A 156 2.48 3.98 -2.40
CA TRP A 156 1.39 3.07 -2.18
C TRP A 156 0.08 3.78 -2.49
N ASN A 157 -0.95 3.00 -2.78
CA ASN A 157 -2.30 3.48 -2.93
C ASN A 157 -3.30 2.41 -2.50
N ALA A 158 -4.51 2.83 -2.16
CA ALA A 158 -5.58 1.93 -1.79
C ALA A 158 -6.94 2.45 -2.22
N ILE A 159 -7.86 1.52 -2.44
CA ILE A 159 -9.27 1.77 -2.69
C ILE A 159 -10.03 1.30 -1.45
N VAL A 160 -10.58 2.25 -0.71
CA VAL A 160 -11.26 2.01 0.57
C VAL A 160 -12.77 2.00 0.36
N ASN A 161 -13.46 1.04 0.97
CA ASN A 161 -14.91 1.01 0.99
C ASN A 161 -15.44 2.10 1.91
N MET A 162 -16.26 3.02 1.39
CA MET A 162 -16.76 4.17 2.16
C MET A 162 -17.79 3.82 3.24
N SER A 163 -18.36 2.62 3.24
CA SER A 163 -19.29 2.18 4.28
C SER A 163 -18.59 1.46 5.44
N THR A 164 -17.43 0.85 5.21
CA THR A 164 -16.71 0.05 6.22
C THR A 164 -15.37 0.64 6.64
N GLY A 165 -14.75 1.49 5.82
CA GLY A 165 -13.40 2.00 6.07
C GLY A 165 -12.28 1.00 5.81
N ILE A 166 -12.61 -0.19 5.29
CA ILE A 166 -11.68 -1.28 4.99
C ILE A 166 -11.18 -1.14 3.53
N PRO A 167 -9.89 -1.35 3.26
CA PRO A 167 -9.39 -1.41 1.89
C PRO A 167 -9.94 -2.63 1.15
N ILE A 168 -10.56 -2.39 0.00
CA ILE A 168 -10.92 -3.43 -0.97
C ILE A 168 -9.66 -3.92 -1.68
N GLN A 169 -8.77 -2.99 -1.96
CA GLN A 169 -7.49 -3.21 -2.62
C GLN A 169 -6.47 -2.22 -2.07
N ALA A 170 -5.25 -2.67 -1.84
CA ALA A 170 -4.12 -1.81 -1.52
C ALA A 170 -2.89 -2.28 -2.29
N THR A 171 -2.10 -1.36 -2.83
CA THR A 171 -0.94 -1.66 -3.67
C THR A 171 0.25 -0.86 -3.18
N VAL A 172 1.40 -1.52 -3.02
CA VAL A 172 2.71 -0.86 -2.95
C VAL A 172 3.39 -1.02 -4.31
N TRP A 173 4.06 0.01 -4.77
CA TRP A 173 4.75 -0.01 -6.06
C TRP A 173 6.09 0.72 -5.97
N ALA A 174 7.02 0.30 -6.81
CA ALA A 174 8.28 1.00 -7.01
C ALA A 174 8.82 0.79 -8.42
N SER A 175 9.49 1.79 -8.95
CA SER A 175 10.26 1.72 -10.18
C SER A 175 11.56 2.46 -9.95
N ARG A 176 12.70 1.79 -10.10
CA ARG A 176 13.99 2.41 -9.78
C ARG A 176 15.11 1.86 -10.64
N TYR A 177 15.98 2.78 -11.04
CA TYR A 177 17.27 2.49 -11.65
C TYR A 177 18.37 2.42 -10.59
N TYR A 178 19.21 1.39 -10.65
CA TYR A 178 20.36 1.16 -9.77
C TYR A 178 21.56 0.67 -10.57
N GLY A 179 22.45 1.58 -10.96
CA GLY A 179 23.66 1.22 -11.69
C GLY A 179 23.33 0.60 -13.04
N SER A 180 23.48 -0.72 -13.17
CA SER A 180 23.13 -1.48 -14.38
C SER A 180 21.77 -2.18 -14.29
N SER A 181 21.04 -2.02 -13.18
CA SER A 181 19.78 -2.73 -12.93
C SER A 181 18.58 -1.78 -12.92
N TRP A 182 17.47 -2.21 -13.50
CA TRP A 182 16.19 -1.51 -13.43
C TRP A 182 15.12 -2.48 -12.98
N PHE A 183 14.37 -2.15 -11.93
CA PHE A 183 13.14 -2.88 -11.60
C PHE A 183 11.94 -1.94 -11.63
N SER A 184 10.79 -2.53 -11.91
CA SER A 184 9.48 -1.91 -11.79
C SER A 184 8.53 -2.97 -11.30
N TYR A 185 7.86 -2.75 -10.17
CA TYR A 185 6.92 -3.72 -9.62
C TYR A 185 5.75 -3.05 -8.90
N SER A 186 4.69 -3.83 -8.76
CA SER A 186 3.57 -3.58 -7.86
C SER A 186 3.19 -4.86 -7.13
N VAL A 187 3.00 -4.75 -5.81
CA VAL A 187 2.45 -5.81 -4.96
C VAL A 187 1.09 -5.32 -4.48
N THR A 188 0.04 -6.00 -4.92
CA THR A 188 -1.35 -5.65 -4.65
C THR A 188 -1.98 -6.67 -3.70
N ALA A 189 -2.50 -6.21 -2.57
CA ALA A 189 -3.32 -6.98 -1.65
C ALA A 189 -4.80 -6.73 -1.96
N ILE A 190 -5.57 -7.80 -2.20
CA ILE A 190 -7.00 -7.75 -2.53
C ILE A 190 -7.79 -8.42 -1.43
N LEU A 191 -8.79 -7.73 -0.88
CA LEU A 191 -9.61 -8.23 0.21
C LEU A 191 -10.44 -9.44 -0.24
N ILE A 192 -10.33 -10.55 0.49
CA ILE A 192 -11.11 -11.77 0.29
C ILE A 192 -12.27 -11.83 1.30
N SER A 193 -11.98 -11.48 2.55
CA SER A 193 -12.95 -11.50 3.66
C SER A 193 -12.57 -10.48 4.72
N GLY A 194 -13.56 -9.81 5.28
CA GLY A 194 -13.44 -8.85 6.38
C GLY A 194 -14.80 -8.42 6.88
#